data_AF-A0A5B0LYL0-F1
#
_entry.id   AF-A0A5B0LYL0-F1
#
_cell.length_a   1.000
_cell.length_b   1.000
_cell.length_c   1.000
_cell.angle_alpha   90.00
_cell.angle_beta   90.00
_cell.angle_gamma   90.00
#
_symmetry.space_group_name_H-M   'P 1'
#
loop_
_entity.id
_entity.type
_entity.pdbx_description
1 polymer ?
#
loop_
_entity_poly.entity_id
_entity_poly.type
_entity_poly.pdbx_seq_one_letter_code
_entity_poly.pdbx_strand_id
1 'polypeptide(L)'
;MIPNGYSVRLEDFLCTLSGKDPREMEFGYKDNKTQPLGKDNKTQLLDQGRIFFNHFTRISYTPSAADFMELLYRGVAVQCKSGQPGLDELFPIYLAPTSESPELEHRNITFCGVQTKHQTGDVDWKQSPNWSKSYANIEGIKNPYLILLFSLRTTGCRVTPWTDPTSVDDTGRVSYQFLGLDEIHCLTPNIHSALERLITAILDDLLELHNQSDEPTKQWVQQLNPVILKLPKTG
;
A
#
# COMPACT_ATOMS: atom_id res chain seq x y z
N MET A 1 -14.36 14.24 15.09
CA MET A 1 -15.05 13.34 14.11
C MET A 1 -14.46 13.60 12.73
N ILE A 2 -14.21 12.58 11.88
CA ILE A 2 -13.74 12.84 10.50
C ILE A 2 -14.91 13.50 9.74
N PRO A 3 -14.76 14.74 9.24
CA PRO A 3 -15.88 15.46 8.67
C PRO A 3 -16.35 14.80 7.37
N ASN A 4 -17.67 14.72 7.21
CA ASN A 4 -18.37 14.35 5.97
C ASN A 4 -18.17 12.90 5.47
N GLY A 5 -17.81 11.94 6.35
CA GLY A 5 -17.69 10.53 5.95
C GLY A 5 -17.77 9.54 7.11
N TYR A 6 -18.20 8.32 6.79
CA TYR A 6 -18.12 7.18 7.71
C TYR A 6 -16.70 6.61 7.64
N SER A 7 -15.89 6.85 8.66
CA SER A 7 -14.58 6.22 8.75
C SER A 7 -14.70 4.75 9.14
N VAL A 8 -13.84 3.93 8.57
CA VAL A 8 -13.80 2.48 8.81
C VAL A 8 -12.64 2.18 9.76
N ARG A 9 -12.79 1.19 10.63
CA ARG A 9 -11.67 0.73 11.46
C ARG A 9 -10.64 0.06 10.57
N LEU A 10 -9.36 0.30 10.83
CA LEU A 10 -8.28 -0.33 10.08
C LEU A 10 -8.36 -1.86 10.18
N GLU A 11 -8.73 -2.38 11.35
CA GLU A 11 -9.00 -3.81 11.57
C GLU A 11 -10.07 -4.33 10.60
N ASP A 12 -11.24 -3.68 10.53
CA ASP A 12 -12.34 -4.13 9.65
C ASP A 12 -11.93 -4.06 8.16
N PHE A 13 -11.15 -3.04 7.77
CA PHE A 13 -10.61 -2.93 6.43
C PHE A 13 -9.66 -4.07 6.08
N LEU A 14 -8.71 -4.40 6.95
CA LEU A 14 -7.76 -5.49 6.75
C LEU A 14 -8.46 -6.85 6.77
N CYS A 15 -9.45 -7.02 7.64
CA CYS A 15 -10.30 -8.22 7.68
C CYS A 15 -11.06 -8.40 6.36
N THR A 16 -11.67 -7.34 5.85
CA THR A 16 -12.38 -7.36 4.56
C THR A 16 -11.44 -7.69 3.41
N LEU A 17 -10.26 -7.05 3.39
CA LEU A 17 -9.28 -7.21 2.32
C LEU A 17 -8.68 -8.62 2.29
N SER A 18 -8.36 -9.20 3.46
CA SER A 18 -7.63 -10.46 3.58
C SER A 18 -8.50 -11.69 3.86
N GLY A 19 -9.73 -11.50 4.35
CA GLY A 19 -10.58 -12.59 4.85
C GLY A 19 -10.07 -13.23 6.15
N LYS A 20 -9.04 -12.67 6.78
CA LYS A 20 -8.38 -13.19 7.99
C LYS A 20 -8.63 -12.24 9.17
N ASP A 21 -8.55 -12.76 10.40
CA ASP A 21 -8.52 -11.91 11.59
C ASP A 21 -7.18 -11.13 11.65
N PRO A 22 -7.17 -9.79 11.60
CA PRO A 22 -5.94 -8.99 11.71
C PRO A 22 -5.15 -9.21 13.01
N ARG A 23 -5.78 -9.69 14.07
CA ARG A 23 -5.09 -10.02 15.32
C ARG A 23 -4.22 -11.27 15.15
N GLU A 24 -4.68 -12.23 14.36
CA GLU A 24 -4.00 -13.50 14.09
C GLU A 24 -3.02 -13.42 12.91
N MET A 25 -3.12 -12.39 12.06
CA MET A 25 -2.20 -12.16 10.94
C MET A 25 -0.75 -11.94 11.43
N GLU A 26 0.20 -12.57 10.73
CA GLU A 26 1.64 -12.43 10.94
C GLU A 26 2.17 -11.15 10.30
N PHE A 27 2.19 -10.04 11.06
CA PHE A 27 2.80 -8.79 10.61
C PHE A 27 4.30 -8.78 10.88
N GLY A 28 5.08 -8.17 9.98
CA GLY A 28 6.45 -7.76 10.25
C GLY A 28 6.47 -6.43 10.98
N TYR A 29 6.98 -6.40 12.21
CA TYR A 29 7.24 -5.18 12.96
C TYR A 29 8.40 -5.39 13.93
N LYS A 30 9.07 -4.30 14.31
CA LYS A 30 10.15 -4.37 15.29
C LYS A 30 9.55 -4.59 16.68
N ASP A 31 9.83 -5.74 17.29
CA ASP A 31 9.48 -6.02 18.68
C ASP A 31 10.31 -5.10 19.59
N ASN A 32 9.70 -4.00 20.01
CA ASN A 32 10.35 -3.03 20.88
C ASN A 32 10.14 -3.50 22.31
N LYS A 33 11.02 -4.39 22.81
CA LYS A 33 10.95 -4.99 24.16
C LYS A 33 10.88 -4.00 25.33
N THR A 34 11.05 -2.70 25.06
CA THR A 34 10.93 -1.58 26.00
C THR A 34 9.54 -0.95 26.03
N GLN A 35 8.64 -1.29 25.10
CA GLN A 35 7.25 -0.86 25.13
C GLN A 35 6.46 -1.77 26.09
N PRO A 36 5.55 -1.21 26.92
CA PRO A 36 4.69 -2.01 27.79
C PRO A 36 3.94 -3.08 27.00
N LEU A 37 3.77 -4.29 27.56
CA LEU A 37 2.91 -5.34 27.02
C LEU A 37 1.54 -4.72 26.63
N GLY A 38 1.14 -4.84 25.36
CA GLY A 38 -0.10 -4.26 24.83
C GLY A 38 0.02 -2.87 24.17
N LYS A 39 1.24 -2.36 23.95
CA LYS A 39 1.50 -1.12 23.18
C LYS A 39 2.45 -1.33 22.00
N ASP A 40 2.48 -2.53 21.40
CA ASP A 40 3.24 -2.67 20.17
C ASP A 40 2.59 -1.88 19.02
N ASN A 41 3.42 -1.51 18.04
CA ASN A 41 3.00 -0.71 16.88
C ASN A 41 1.79 -1.32 16.15
N LYS A 42 1.68 -2.65 16.09
CA LYS A 42 0.57 -3.38 15.46
C LYS A 42 -0.73 -3.15 16.22
N THR A 43 -0.71 -3.36 17.54
CA THR A 43 -1.88 -3.22 18.43
C THR A 43 -2.41 -1.79 18.37
N GLN A 44 -1.52 -0.79 18.41
CA GLN A 44 -1.91 0.61 18.29
C GLN A 44 -2.63 0.90 16.96
N LEU A 45 -2.11 0.40 15.84
CA LEU A 45 -2.73 0.57 14.52
C LEU A 45 -4.10 -0.11 14.44
N LEU A 46 -4.24 -1.34 14.93
CA LEU A 46 -5.49 -2.10 14.83
C LEU A 46 -6.58 -1.54 15.75
N ASP A 47 -6.24 -1.14 16.97
CA ASP A 47 -7.24 -0.65 17.94
C ASP A 47 -7.69 0.78 17.64
N GLN A 48 -6.78 1.66 17.20
CA GLN A 48 -7.05 3.10 17.03
C GLN A 48 -7.22 3.52 15.58
N GLY A 49 -6.69 2.76 14.63
CA GLY A 49 -6.64 3.15 13.23
C GLY A 49 -8.02 3.34 12.61
N ARG A 50 -8.24 4.53 12.04
CA ARG A 50 -9.40 4.89 11.23
C ARG A 50 -8.94 5.28 9.85
N ILE A 51 -9.58 4.73 8.84
CA ILE A 51 -9.35 5.09 7.44
C ILE A 51 -10.58 5.78 6.88
N PHE A 52 -10.35 6.74 5.99
CA PHE A 52 -11.40 7.36 5.20
C PHE A 52 -10.83 7.89 3.89
N PHE A 53 -11.31 7.33 2.79
CA PHE A 53 -11.17 7.89 1.46
C PHE A 53 -12.32 7.40 0.58
N ASN A 54 -12.69 8.17 -0.43
CA ASN A 54 -13.72 7.81 -1.41
C ASN A 54 -13.25 8.01 -2.87
N HIS A 55 -12.05 8.55 -3.08
CA HIS A 55 -11.43 8.67 -4.38
C HIS A 55 -9.91 8.67 -4.29
N PHE A 56 -9.25 8.47 -5.43
CA PHE A 56 -7.81 8.56 -5.60
C PHE A 56 -7.43 9.82 -6.38
N THR A 57 -6.28 10.41 -6.06
CA THR A 57 -5.64 11.45 -6.88
C THR A 57 -4.17 11.14 -7.08
N ARG A 58 -3.60 11.59 -8.19
CA ARG A 58 -2.16 11.46 -8.44
C ARG A 58 -1.41 12.67 -7.90
N ILE A 59 -0.31 12.42 -7.19
CA ILE A 59 0.56 13.48 -6.67
C ILE A 59 1.97 13.38 -7.27
N SER A 60 2.67 14.51 -7.33
CA SER A 60 4.04 14.62 -7.81
C SER A 60 5.04 15.05 -6.73
N TYR A 61 4.61 15.06 -5.47
CA TYR A 61 5.38 15.46 -4.29
C TYR A 61 5.29 14.35 -3.23
N THR A 62 6.17 14.39 -2.23
CA THR A 62 6.11 13.51 -1.05
C THR A 62 5.24 14.17 0.03
N PRO A 63 4.14 13.51 0.48
CA PRO A 63 3.30 14.06 1.53
C PRO A 63 4.01 14.14 2.89
N SER A 64 3.83 15.26 3.58
CA SER A 64 4.13 15.42 5.01
C SER A 64 2.92 15.04 5.88
N ALA A 65 3.10 15.05 7.21
CA ALA A 65 1.98 14.88 8.15
C ALA A 65 0.83 15.89 7.95
N ALA A 66 1.15 17.14 7.57
CA ALA A 66 0.14 18.17 7.30
C ALA A 66 -0.65 17.85 6.03
N ASP A 67 0.05 17.39 4.98
CA ASP A 67 -0.60 16.95 3.74
C ASP A 67 -1.53 15.76 3.98
N PHE A 68 -1.10 14.76 4.78
CA PHE A 68 -1.97 13.64 5.16
C PHE A 68 -3.22 14.08 5.91
N MET A 69 -3.13 15.10 6.77
CA MET A 69 -4.32 15.67 7.40
C MET A 69 -5.26 16.30 6.38
N GLU A 70 -4.74 17.07 5.42
CA GLU A 70 -5.58 17.64 4.36
C GLU A 70 -6.24 16.54 3.50
N LEU A 71 -5.47 15.51 3.12
CA LEU A 71 -5.97 14.36 2.37
C LEU A 71 -7.07 13.64 3.14
N LEU A 72 -6.92 13.45 4.45
CA LEU A 72 -7.94 12.86 5.31
C LEU A 72 -9.22 13.72 5.32
N TYR A 73 -9.08 15.04 5.50
CA TYR A 73 -10.20 15.98 5.46
C TYR A 73 -10.96 15.94 4.14
N ARG A 74 -10.25 15.68 3.04
CA ARG A 74 -10.81 15.61 1.69
C ARG A 74 -11.29 14.21 1.31
N GLY A 75 -11.03 13.19 2.12
CA GLY A 75 -11.35 11.80 1.80
C GLY A 75 -10.55 11.26 0.61
N VAL A 76 -9.26 11.58 0.54
CA VAL A 76 -8.39 11.29 -0.60
C VAL A 76 -7.34 10.24 -0.24
N ALA A 77 -7.25 9.19 -1.05
CA ALA A 77 -6.04 8.37 -1.18
C ALA A 77 -5.20 8.89 -2.34
N VAL A 78 -3.89 8.71 -2.29
CA VAL A 78 -2.97 9.24 -3.31
C VAL A 78 -2.21 8.14 -4.02
N GLN A 79 -2.08 8.31 -5.33
CA GLN A 79 -1.17 7.54 -6.16
C GLN A 79 0.12 8.35 -6.34
N CYS A 80 1.25 7.75 -5.97
CA CYS A 80 2.56 8.34 -6.10
C CYS A 80 2.97 8.44 -7.57
N LYS A 81 3.84 9.39 -7.90
CA LYS A 81 4.43 9.48 -9.23
C LYS A 81 5.31 8.25 -9.48
N SER A 82 5.08 7.57 -10.61
CA SER A 82 5.94 6.48 -11.09
C SER A 82 7.44 6.84 -11.03
N GLY A 83 8.25 5.91 -10.51
CA GLY A 83 9.69 6.08 -10.36
C GLY A 83 10.12 6.91 -9.14
N GLN A 84 9.19 7.36 -8.30
CA GLN A 84 9.52 7.86 -6.97
C GLN A 84 10.03 6.71 -6.08
N PRO A 85 10.97 6.99 -5.17
CA PRO A 85 11.43 5.99 -4.20
C PRO A 85 10.28 5.52 -3.29
N GLY A 86 10.19 4.20 -3.10
CA GLY A 86 9.56 3.62 -1.90
C GLY A 86 8.16 3.04 -2.07
N LEU A 87 7.16 3.83 -2.46
CA LEU A 87 5.74 3.47 -2.33
C LEU A 87 4.91 3.92 -3.55
N ASP A 88 3.97 3.07 -3.99
CA ASP A 88 3.14 3.30 -5.18
C ASP A 88 1.86 4.07 -4.85
N GLU A 89 1.23 3.77 -3.71
CA GLU A 89 0.02 4.44 -3.23
C GLU A 89 0.13 4.72 -1.74
N LEU A 90 -0.56 5.76 -1.27
CA LEU A 90 -0.62 6.13 0.14
C LEU A 90 -2.06 6.49 0.49
N PHE A 91 -2.51 6.11 1.68
CA PHE A 91 -3.75 6.64 2.24
C PHE A 91 -3.61 7.03 3.71
N PRO A 92 -4.26 8.11 4.16
CA PRO A 92 -4.18 8.54 5.54
C PRO A 92 -4.82 7.53 6.50
N ILE A 93 -4.19 7.35 7.67
CA ILE A 93 -4.75 6.67 8.83
C ILE A 93 -4.80 7.69 9.97
N TYR A 94 -5.96 7.85 10.59
CA TYR A 94 -6.10 8.62 11.82
C TYR A 94 -6.16 7.70 13.03
N LEU A 95 -5.27 7.87 14.00
CA LEU A 95 -5.29 7.13 15.26
C LEU A 95 -6.27 7.79 16.22
N ALA A 96 -7.48 7.24 16.31
CA ALA A 96 -8.52 7.80 17.16
C ALA A 96 -8.16 7.66 18.65
N PRO A 97 -8.03 8.77 19.41
CA PRO A 97 -7.80 8.71 20.84
C PRO A 97 -9.03 8.13 21.56
N THR A 98 -8.80 7.52 22.73
CA THR A 98 -9.87 6.92 23.55
C THR A 98 -10.84 7.98 24.10
N SER A 99 -10.39 9.22 24.28
CA SER A 99 -11.23 10.36 24.66
C SER A 99 -11.79 11.06 23.42
N GLU A 100 -13.08 11.37 23.41
CA GLU A 100 -13.70 12.15 22.34
C GLU A 100 -13.17 13.59 22.35
N SER A 101 -12.25 13.88 21.42
CA SER A 101 -11.94 15.26 21.03
C SER A 101 -12.83 15.67 19.87
N PRO A 102 -13.43 16.88 19.89
CA PRO A 102 -14.21 17.37 18.76
C PRO A 102 -13.34 17.55 17.51
N GLU A 103 -12.08 17.95 17.69
CA GLU A 103 -11.14 18.29 16.61
C GLU A 103 -10.11 17.20 16.36
N LEU A 104 -9.75 17.02 15.07
CA LEU A 104 -8.68 16.13 14.67
C LEU A 104 -7.33 16.77 14.97
N GLU A 105 -6.45 16.03 15.64
CA GLU A 105 -5.12 16.53 15.99
C GLU A 105 -4.06 15.98 15.05
N HIS A 106 -3.18 16.85 14.55
CA HIS A 106 -2.07 16.47 13.67
C HIS A 106 -1.18 15.37 14.27
N ARG A 107 -1.00 15.33 15.60
CA ARG A 107 -0.17 14.31 16.25
C ARG A 107 -0.72 12.89 16.13
N ASN A 108 -1.99 12.72 15.74
CA ASN A 108 -2.65 11.43 15.61
C ASN A 108 -2.70 10.94 14.15
N ILE A 109 -2.15 11.69 13.20
CA ILE A 109 -2.10 11.27 11.80
C ILE A 109 -0.95 10.28 11.58
N THR A 110 -1.21 9.30 10.71
CA THR A 110 -0.24 8.38 10.13
C THR A 110 -0.74 7.96 8.75
N PHE A 111 -0.13 6.95 8.15
CA PHE A 111 -0.49 6.51 6.81
C PHE A 111 -0.35 4.99 6.64
N CYS A 112 -1.02 4.49 5.61
CA CYS A 112 -0.70 3.22 4.99
C CYS A 112 0.00 3.49 3.67
N GLY A 113 1.15 2.86 3.45
CA GLY A 113 1.82 2.82 2.16
C GLY A 113 1.56 1.48 1.48
N VAL A 114 1.31 1.52 0.17
CA VAL A 114 1.14 0.33 -0.66
C VAL A 114 2.32 0.23 -1.62
N GLN A 115 2.89 -0.96 -1.71
CA GLN A 115 3.82 -1.32 -2.77
C GLN A 115 3.24 -2.50 -3.52
N THR A 116 3.13 -2.39 -4.84
CA THR A 116 2.74 -3.48 -5.72
C THR A 116 3.96 -3.97 -6.49
N LYS A 117 4.14 -5.29 -6.55
CA LYS A 117 5.18 -5.96 -7.31
C LYS A 117 4.53 -6.92 -8.31
N HIS A 118 4.86 -6.72 -9.57
CA HIS A 118 4.41 -7.53 -10.71
C HIS A 118 5.56 -8.36 -11.33
N GLN A 119 6.77 -8.32 -10.75
CA GLN A 119 7.91 -9.05 -11.31
C GLN A 119 7.70 -10.56 -11.32
N THR A 120 8.18 -11.22 -12.37
CA THR A 120 8.26 -12.69 -12.47
C THR A 120 9.36 -13.19 -11.52
N GLY A 121 8.98 -13.96 -10.50
CA GLY A 121 9.91 -14.54 -9.52
C GLY A 121 9.63 -14.09 -8.08
N ASP A 122 10.55 -14.44 -7.17
CA ASP A 122 10.45 -14.03 -5.77
C ASP A 122 10.61 -12.52 -5.60
N VAL A 123 9.95 -11.96 -4.60
CA VAL A 123 10.17 -10.57 -4.17
C VAL A 123 11.63 -10.41 -3.74
N ASP A 124 12.33 -9.40 -4.26
CA ASP A 124 13.67 -9.05 -3.77
C ASP A 124 13.57 -8.39 -2.39
N TRP A 125 13.55 -9.22 -1.35
CA TRP A 125 13.39 -8.80 0.04
C TRP A 125 14.53 -7.91 0.55
N LYS A 126 15.67 -7.83 -0.17
CA LYS A 126 16.73 -6.86 0.13
C LYS A 126 16.26 -5.42 -0.06
N GLN A 127 15.19 -5.21 -0.82
CA GLN A 127 14.56 -3.90 -0.99
C GLN A 127 13.55 -3.58 0.10
N SER A 128 13.23 -4.52 1.00
CA SER A 128 12.26 -4.24 2.07
C SER A 128 12.60 -3.05 2.95
N PRO A 129 13.87 -2.70 3.26
CA PRO A 129 14.19 -1.45 3.97
C PRO A 129 13.73 -0.18 3.25
N ASN A 130 13.59 -0.23 1.92
CA ASN A 130 13.17 0.89 1.08
C ASN A 130 11.65 1.14 1.13
N TRP A 131 10.86 0.16 1.59
CA TRP A 131 9.42 0.32 1.80
C TRP A 131 9.19 0.88 3.20
N SER A 132 9.56 2.13 3.40
CA SER A 132 9.57 2.79 4.71
C SER A 132 9.35 4.29 4.55
N LYS A 133 8.89 4.95 5.62
CA LYS A 133 8.71 6.41 5.61
C LYS A 133 10.05 7.13 5.39
N SER A 134 11.13 6.61 5.96
CA SER A 134 12.45 7.25 5.89
C SER A 134 13.02 7.20 4.48
N TYR A 135 12.88 6.07 3.78
CA TYR A 135 13.32 5.97 2.38
C TYR A 135 12.45 6.79 1.43
N ALA A 136 11.13 6.87 1.70
CA ALA A 136 10.21 7.71 0.94
C ALA A 136 10.35 9.23 1.25
N ASN A 137 11.17 9.60 2.23
CA ASN A 137 11.33 10.95 2.77
C ASN A 137 10.02 11.56 3.30
N ILE A 138 9.14 10.73 3.87
CA ILE A 138 7.90 11.18 4.51
C ILE A 138 8.23 11.73 5.90
N GLU A 139 8.02 13.03 6.08
CA GLU A 139 8.35 13.77 7.30
C GLU A 139 7.12 14.03 8.21
N GLY A 140 7.39 14.31 9.49
CA GLY A 140 6.37 14.70 10.46
C GLY A 140 5.55 13.56 11.06
N ILE A 141 5.69 12.32 10.56
CA ILE A 141 5.01 11.14 11.10
C ILE A 141 5.82 10.52 12.25
N LYS A 142 5.31 10.65 13.47
CA LYS A 142 5.90 10.02 14.68
C LYS A 142 5.21 8.73 15.10
N ASN A 143 3.99 8.53 14.64
CA ASN A 143 3.19 7.34 14.94
C ASN A 143 3.68 6.11 14.16
N PRO A 144 3.27 4.91 14.60
CA PRO A 144 3.37 3.73 13.77
C PRO A 144 2.63 3.91 12.45
N TYR A 145 3.12 3.27 11.40
CA TYR A 145 2.52 3.32 10.06
C TYR A 145 2.49 1.92 9.45
N LEU A 146 1.55 1.72 8.54
CA LEU A 146 1.34 0.43 7.89
C LEU A 146 1.97 0.42 6.50
N ILE A 147 2.60 -0.69 6.12
CA ILE A 147 3.03 -0.97 4.75
C ILE A 147 2.37 -2.26 4.28
N LEU A 148 1.66 -2.20 3.15
CA LEU A 148 1.09 -3.36 2.48
C LEU A 148 1.87 -3.64 1.20
N LEU A 149 2.44 -4.84 1.10
CA LEU A 149 3.06 -5.33 -0.12
C LEU A 149 2.10 -6.27 -0.84
N PHE A 150 1.79 -5.98 -2.09
CA PHE A 150 1.06 -6.88 -2.98
C PHE A 150 2.03 -7.50 -3.98
N SER A 151 2.39 -8.76 -3.80
CA SER A 151 3.18 -9.52 -4.77
C SER A 151 2.26 -10.40 -5.61
N LEU A 152 1.87 -9.91 -6.78
CA LEU A 152 0.74 -10.46 -7.53
C LEU A 152 1.07 -11.73 -8.32
N ARG A 153 2.35 -12.01 -8.58
CA ARG A 153 2.83 -13.17 -9.36
C ARG A 153 3.56 -14.23 -8.52
N THR A 154 3.74 -13.99 -7.23
CA THR A 154 4.47 -14.93 -6.38
C THR A 154 3.56 -16.07 -5.98
N THR A 155 3.87 -17.28 -6.45
CA THR A 155 3.22 -18.52 -6.05
C THR A 155 4.07 -19.22 -4.98
N GLY A 156 3.90 -18.86 -3.72
CA GLY A 156 4.65 -19.51 -2.63
C GLY A 156 4.31 -18.99 -1.24
N CYS A 157 4.25 -19.89 -0.26
CA CYS A 157 3.86 -19.58 1.13
C CYS A 157 5.01 -19.08 2.01
N ARG A 158 6.22 -18.84 1.49
CA ARG A 158 7.35 -18.44 2.33
C ARG A 158 7.33 -16.94 2.57
N VAL A 159 6.69 -16.55 3.67
CA VAL A 159 6.89 -15.25 4.32
C VAL A 159 8.39 -15.12 4.59
N THR A 160 9.06 -14.24 3.85
CA THR A 160 10.46 -13.92 4.12
C THR A 160 10.48 -12.78 5.13
N PRO A 161 11.32 -12.83 6.17
CA PRO A 161 11.31 -11.80 7.20
C PRO A 161 11.67 -10.44 6.60
N TRP A 162 10.81 -9.48 6.87
CA TRP A 162 11.04 -8.07 6.54
C TRP A 162 12.31 -7.59 7.24
N THR A 163 13.17 -6.89 6.49
CA THR A 163 14.37 -6.27 7.05
C THR A 163 14.04 -4.84 7.46
N ASP A 164 14.47 -4.43 8.65
CA ASP A 164 14.23 -3.10 9.21
C ASP A 164 14.59 -1.96 8.23
N PRO A 165 13.87 -0.82 8.28
CA PRO A 165 14.29 0.39 7.59
C PRO A 165 15.75 0.75 7.90
N THR A 166 16.45 1.33 6.93
CA THR A 166 17.87 1.70 7.10
C THR A 166 18.07 2.79 8.15
N SER A 167 17.09 3.68 8.32
CA SER A 167 17.13 4.70 9.36
C SER A 167 16.81 4.09 10.73
N VAL A 168 17.72 4.28 11.69
CA VAL A 168 17.55 3.82 13.07
C VAL A 168 16.37 4.48 13.80
N ASP A 169 15.96 5.67 13.36
CA ASP A 169 14.83 6.41 13.93
C ASP A 169 13.49 5.93 13.36
N ASP A 170 13.51 5.15 12.29
CA ASP A 170 12.33 4.62 11.62
C ASP A 170 11.93 3.26 12.20
N THR A 171 11.41 3.31 13.42
CA THR A 171 11.02 2.12 14.21
C THR A 171 9.53 1.81 14.19
N GLY A 172 8.73 2.67 13.55
CA GLY A 172 7.26 2.64 13.58
C GLY A 172 6.62 1.71 12.55
N ARG A 173 7.40 1.06 11.69
CA ARG A 173 6.85 0.28 10.57
C ARG A 173 6.16 -1.00 11.04
N VAL A 174 4.92 -1.16 10.63
CA VAL A 174 4.19 -2.43 10.63
C VAL A 174 3.97 -2.82 9.18
N SER A 175 4.24 -4.06 8.83
CA SER A 175 4.23 -4.52 7.45
C SER A 175 3.47 -5.83 7.29
N TYR A 176 2.75 -5.94 6.19
CA TYR A 176 2.06 -7.17 5.79
C TYR A 176 2.22 -7.39 4.30
N GLN A 177 2.17 -8.64 3.88
CA GLN A 177 2.32 -9.04 2.48
C GLN A 177 1.14 -9.91 2.03
N PHE A 178 0.67 -9.62 0.83
CA PHE A 178 -0.25 -10.46 0.07
C PHE A 178 0.55 -11.15 -1.05
N LEU A 179 0.55 -12.48 -1.05
CA LEU A 179 1.25 -13.35 -1.98
C LEU A 179 0.25 -13.98 -2.96
N GLY A 180 0.04 -13.29 -4.08
CA GLY A 180 -0.94 -13.67 -5.09
C GLY A 180 -2.32 -13.06 -4.83
N LEU A 181 -3.19 -13.18 -5.84
CA LEU A 181 -4.56 -12.67 -5.78
C LEU A 181 -5.45 -13.46 -4.82
N ASP A 182 -5.16 -14.74 -4.61
CA ASP A 182 -5.93 -15.62 -3.71
C ASP A 182 -5.90 -15.15 -2.25
N GLU A 183 -4.92 -14.34 -1.85
CA GLU A 183 -4.89 -13.75 -0.51
C GLU A 183 -5.79 -12.52 -0.36
N ILE A 184 -6.35 -11.99 -1.45
CA ILE A 184 -7.20 -10.81 -1.49
C ILE A 184 -8.68 -11.23 -1.56
N HIS A 185 -9.28 -11.48 -0.40
CA HIS A 185 -10.61 -12.09 -0.29
C HIS A 185 -11.79 -11.16 -0.64
N CYS A 186 -11.56 -9.85 -0.72
CA CYS A 186 -12.62 -8.91 -1.12
C CYS A 186 -12.92 -8.95 -2.63
N LEU A 187 -12.13 -9.65 -3.42
CA LEU A 187 -12.33 -9.73 -4.87
C LEU A 187 -13.49 -10.68 -5.19
N THR A 188 -14.42 -10.20 -6.03
CA THR A 188 -15.41 -11.11 -6.62
C THR A 188 -14.74 -12.06 -7.61
N PRO A 189 -15.29 -13.26 -7.87
CA PRO A 189 -14.70 -14.20 -8.83
C PRO A 189 -14.44 -13.60 -10.21
N ASN A 190 -15.32 -12.71 -10.69
CA ASN A 190 -15.16 -12.04 -11.97
C ASN A 190 -13.99 -11.04 -11.97
N ILE A 191 -13.84 -10.27 -10.89
CA ILE A 191 -12.72 -9.32 -10.76
C ILE A 191 -11.41 -10.09 -10.61
N HIS A 192 -11.40 -11.16 -9.79
CA HIS A 192 -10.25 -12.02 -9.62
C HIS A 192 -9.76 -12.55 -10.98
N SER A 193 -10.66 -13.18 -11.75
CA SER A 193 -10.34 -13.70 -13.09
C SER A 193 -9.86 -12.61 -14.05
N ALA A 194 -10.46 -11.41 -14.02
CA ALA A 194 -10.02 -10.29 -14.86
C ALA A 194 -8.61 -9.80 -14.49
N LEU A 195 -8.30 -9.68 -13.19
CA LEU A 195 -6.98 -9.29 -12.70
C LEU A 195 -5.93 -10.36 -13.03
N GLU A 196 -6.26 -11.64 -12.86
CA GLU A 196 -5.38 -12.75 -13.21
C GLU A 196 -5.02 -12.72 -14.70
N ARG A 197 -6.00 -12.46 -15.58
CA ARG A 197 -5.76 -12.23 -17.01
C ARG A 197 -4.85 -11.03 -17.25
N LEU A 198 -5.06 -9.90 -16.57
CA LEU A 198 -4.17 -8.73 -16.70
C LEU A 198 -2.74 -9.01 -16.24
N ILE A 199 -2.57 -9.76 -15.16
CA ILE A 199 -1.27 -10.06 -14.58
C ILE A 199 -0.48 -11.02 -15.46
N THR A 200 -1.17 -11.95 -16.13
CA THR A 200 -0.58 -12.98 -17.00
C THR A 200 -0.48 -12.58 -18.47
N ALA A 201 -1.21 -11.54 -18.90
CA ALA A 201 -1.19 -11.02 -20.25
C ALA A 201 0.22 -10.61 -20.69
N ILE A 202 0.62 -11.05 -21.89
CA ILE A 202 1.74 -10.45 -22.62
C ILE A 202 1.28 -9.23 -23.41
N LEU A 203 2.21 -8.39 -23.89
CA LEU A 203 1.90 -7.14 -24.58
C LEU A 203 0.97 -7.34 -25.79
N ASP A 204 1.14 -8.44 -26.51
CA ASP A 204 0.29 -8.82 -27.64
C ASP A 204 -1.13 -9.15 -27.17
N ASP A 205 -1.28 -9.83 -26.03
CA ASP A 205 -2.60 -10.11 -25.41
C ASP A 205 -3.32 -8.83 -24.99
N LEU A 206 -2.61 -7.79 -24.53
CA LEU A 206 -3.23 -6.51 -24.13
C LEU A 206 -3.89 -5.80 -25.32
N LEU A 207 -3.34 -5.95 -26.52
CA LEU A 207 -3.92 -5.42 -27.76
C LEU A 207 -5.11 -6.26 -28.24
N GLU A 208 -5.11 -7.55 -27.92
CA GLU A 208 -6.21 -8.48 -28.22
C GLU A 208 -7.35 -8.47 -27.18
N LEU A 209 -7.12 -7.94 -25.97
CA LEU A 209 -8.19 -7.74 -24.96
C LEU A 209 -9.32 -6.83 -25.46
N HIS A 210 -9.02 -5.97 -26.43
CA HIS A 210 -10.02 -5.20 -27.17
C HIS A 210 -10.24 -5.82 -28.54
N ASN A 211 -11.40 -6.47 -28.73
CA ASN A 211 -11.88 -6.97 -30.03
C ASN A 211 -11.92 -5.90 -31.14
N GLN A 212 -11.79 -4.61 -30.77
CA GLN A 212 -11.62 -3.47 -31.66
C GLN A 212 -10.53 -2.55 -31.08
N SER A 213 -9.26 -2.86 -31.34
CA SER A 213 -8.16 -1.97 -30.94
C SER A 213 -8.12 -0.74 -31.85
N ASP A 214 -8.64 0.38 -31.35
CA ASP A 214 -8.50 1.68 -32.01
C ASP A 214 -7.09 2.26 -31.80
N GLU A 215 -6.69 3.16 -32.70
CA GLU A 215 -5.35 3.76 -32.68
C GLU A 215 -5.00 4.46 -31.34
N PRO A 216 -5.95 5.12 -30.63
CA PRO A 216 -5.73 5.65 -29.28
C PRO A 216 -5.36 4.58 -28.25
N THR A 217 -6.03 3.42 -28.25
CA THR A 217 -5.71 2.32 -27.31
C THR A 217 -4.31 1.78 -27.58
N LYS A 218 -3.92 1.65 -28.85
CA LYS A 218 -2.56 1.23 -29.23
C LYS A 218 -1.50 2.21 -28.75
N GLN A 219 -1.74 3.52 -28.92
CA GLN A 219 -0.83 4.56 -28.45
C GLN A 219 -0.73 4.60 -26.92
N TRP A 220 -1.84 4.41 -26.21
CA TRP A 220 -1.85 4.33 -24.75
C TRP A 220 -1.04 3.13 -24.23
N VAL A 221 -1.24 1.94 -24.81
CA VAL A 221 -0.45 0.74 -24.48
C VAL A 221 1.04 0.97 -24.74
N GLN A 222 1.41 1.64 -25.84
CA GLN A 222 2.81 2.00 -26.13
C GLN A 222 3.39 3.01 -25.12
N GLN A 223 2.59 3.94 -24.62
CA GLN A 223 3.03 4.94 -23.62
C GLN A 223 3.20 4.35 -22.22
N LEU A 224 2.45 3.31 -21.86
CA LEU A 224 2.53 2.67 -20.55
C LEU A 224 3.85 1.93 -20.30
N ASN A 225 4.59 1.57 -21.34
CA ASN A 225 5.80 0.75 -21.17
C ASN A 225 6.98 1.12 -22.10
N PRO A 226 7.60 2.31 -21.95
CA PRO A 226 8.73 2.73 -22.77
C PRO A 226 10.05 1.97 -22.51
N VAL A 227 10.09 1.06 -21.52
CA VAL A 227 11.33 0.37 -21.09
C VAL A 227 11.60 -0.93 -21.85
N ILE A 228 10.59 -1.57 -22.44
CA ILE A 228 10.77 -2.85 -23.17
C ILE A 228 11.22 -2.65 -24.63
N LEU A 229 10.95 -1.48 -25.24
CA LEU A 229 11.30 -1.18 -26.64
C LEU A 229 12.78 -0.79 -26.86
N LYS A 230 13.63 -0.85 -25.82
CA LYS A 230 15.10 -0.70 -25.95
C LYS A 230 15.83 -2.04 -25.99
N LEU A 231 15.34 -2.99 -26.77
CA LEU A 231 16.20 -4.05 -27.30
C LEU A 231 16.53 -3.71 -28.75
N PRO A 232 17.82 -3.62 -29.13
CA PRO A 232 18.16 -3.35 -30.52
C PRO A 232 17.65 -4.51 -31.36
N LYS A 233 16.93 -4.19 -32.44
CA LYS A 233 16.69 -5.14 -33.52
C LYS A 233 18.06 -5.55 -34.06
N THR A 234 18.54 -6.73 -33.68
CA THR A 234 19.63 -7.38 -34.40
C THR A 234 19.09 -7.75 -35.79
N GLY A 235 19.63 -7.08 -36.80
CA GLY A 235 19.46 -7.46 -38.21
C GLY A 235 20.31 -8.66 -38.58
#